data_AF-A0A3G8DE51-F1
#
_entry.id   AF-A0A3G8DE51-F1
#
_cell.length_a   1.000
_cell.length_b   1.000
_cell.length_c   1.000
_cell.angle_alpha   90.00
_cell.angle_beta   90.00
_cell.angle_gamma   90.00
#
_symmetry.space_group_name_H-M   'P 1'
#
loop_
_entity.id
_entity.type
_entity.pdbx_description
1 polymer ?
#
loop_
_entity_poly.entity_id
_entity_poly.type
_entity_poly.pdbx_seq_one_letter_code
_entity_poly.pdbx_strand_id
1 'polypeptide(L)' 'MIIDPVCGMEVDEKSQYKTMYKGKIYYFCSSHCLREFQRNPEEYLRNGPKGMPHGH' A
#
# COMPACT_ATOMS: atom_id res chain seq x y z
N MET A 1 -1.36 -9.72 -10.79
CA MET A 1 -0.29 -9.03 -10.05
C MET A 1 -0.85 -7.75 -9.48
N ILE A 2 -1.12 -7.72 -8.17
CA ILE A 2 -1.49 -6.50 -7.46
C ILE A 2 -0.22 -5.99 -6.77
N ILE A 3 0.01 -4.69 -6.77
CA ILE A 3 1.20 -4.10 -6.16
C ILE A 3 0.77 -3.26 -4.98
N ASP A 4 1.41 -3.51 -3.84
CA ASP A 4 1.25 -2.68 -2.64
C ASP A 4 1.80 -1.27 -2.95
N PRO A 5 0.96 -0.23 -2.94
CA PRO A 5 1.38 1.12 -3.31
C PRO A 5 2.35 1.75 -2.29
N VAL A 6 2.50 1.16 -1.10
CA VAL A 6 3.40 1.65 -0.04
C VAL A 6 4.81 1.11 -0.22
N CYS A 7 4.95 -0.21 -0.39
CA CYS A 7 6.27 -0.87 -0.42
C CYS A 7 6.67 -1.42 -1.80
N GLY A 8 5.74 -1.46 -2.77
CA GLY A 8 5.99 -1.99 -4.11
C GLY A 8 6.02 -3.52 -4.18
N MET A 9 5.70 -4.21 -3.08
CA MET A 9 5.66 -5.67 -3.03
C MET A 9 4.45 -6.22 -3.79
N GLU A 10 4.64 -7.35 -4.47
CA GLU A 10 3.53 -8.07 -5.08
C GLU A 10 2.62 -8.67 -4.00
N VAL A 11 1.32 -8.50 -4.19
CA VAL A 11 0.28 -8.98 -3.30
C VAL A 11 -0.77 -9.78 -4.05
N ASP A 12 -1.29 -10.77 -3.35
CA ASP A 12 -2.38 -11.59 -3.81
C ASP A 12 -3.73 -10.90 -3.58
N GLU A 13 -4.68 -11.11 -4.48
CA GLU A 13 -6.06 -10.60 -4.37
C GLU A 13 -6.82 -11.21 -3.17
N LYS A 14 -6.30 -12.31 -2.61
CA LYS A 14 -6.79 -12.92 -1.38
C LYS A 14 -6.26 -12.25 -0.10
N SER A 15 -5.40 -11.23 -0.22
CA SER A 15 -4.90 -10.51 0.96
C SER A 15 -6.06 -9.96 1.79
N GLN A 16 -6.03 -10.24 3.09
CA GLN A 16 -6.95 -9.67 4.07
C GLN A 16 -6.70 -8.17 4.30
N TYR A 17 -5.49 -7.70 3.98
CA TYR A 17 -5.13 -6.30 4.11
C TYR A 17 -5.52 -5.57 2.84
N LYS A 18 -6.73 -5.00 2.83
CA LYS A 18 -7.24 -4.22 1.72
C LYS A 18 -8.11 -3.06 2.19
N THR A 19 -8.18 -2.01 1.37
CA THR A 19 -9.04 -0.86 1.65
C THR A 19 -9.65 -0.30 0.38
N MET A 20 -10.79 0.37 0.50
CA MET A 20 -11.42 1.05 -0.62
C MET A 20 -11.09 2.54 -0.55
N TYR A 21 -10.51 3.08 -1.62
CA TYR A 21 -10.17 4.49 -1.74
C TYR A 21 -10.54 5.01 -3.13
N LYS A 22 -11.30 6.11 -3.20
CA LYS A 22 -11.81 6.70 -4.46
C LYS A 22 -12.48 5.67 -5.40
N GLY A 23 -13.24 4.73 -4.82
CA GLY A 23 -13.95 3.68 -5.58
C GLY A 23 -13.08 2.55 -6.12
N LYS A 24 -11.79 2.48 -5.74
CA LYS A 24 -10.87 1.40 -6.10
C LYS A 24 -10.45 0.63 -4.85
N ILE A 25 -10.32 -0.69 -4.97
CA ILE A 25 -9.80 -1.55 -3.90
C ILE A 25 -8.28 -1.61 -4.04
N TYR A 26 -7.58 -1.28 -2.96
CA TYR A 26 -6.12 -1.40 -2.84
C TYR A 26 -5.79 -2.53 -1.87
N TYR A 27 -4.75 -3.28 -2.19
CA TYR A 27 -4.30 -4.44 -1.42
C TYR A 27 -2.89 -4.19 -0.90
N PHE A 28 -2.59 -4.74 0.28
CA PHE A 28 -1.37 -4.49 1.02
C PHE A 28 -0.75 -5.80 1.49
N CYS A 29 0.58 -5.81 1.60
CA CYS A 29 1.32 -7.01 2.02
C CYS A 29 1.21 -7.22 3.54
N SER A 30 0.86 -6.18 4.28
CA SER A 30 0.82 -6.18 5.74
C SER A 30 -0.14 -5.12 6.28
N SER A 31 -0.56 -5.30 7.54
CA SER A 31 -1.35 -4.31 8.28
C SER A 31 -0.65 -2.96 8.43
N HIS A 32 0.70 -2.96 8.45
CA HIS A 32 1.51 -1.74 8.50
C HIS A 32 1.32 -0.89 7.23
N CYS A 33 1.51 -1.47 6.03
CA CYS A 33 1.29 -0.78 4.75
C CYS A 33 -0.15 -0.27 4.62
N LEU A 34 -1.14 -1.08 5.03
CA LEU A 34 -2.53 -0.63 5.06
C LEU A 34 -2.71 0.63 5.91
N ARG A 35 -2.14 0.65 7.12
CA ARG A 35 -2.25 1.80 8.04
C ARG A 35 -1.54 3.03 7.49
N GLU A 36 -0.35 2.87 6.93
CA GLU A 36 0.41 3.96 6.31
C GLU A 36 -0.35 4.55 5.12
N PHE A 37 -0.87 3.69 4.24
CA PHE A 37 -1.71 4.12 3.13
C PHE A 37 -2.97 4.86 3.61
N GLN A 38 -3.63 4.38 4.65
CA GLN A 38 -4.82 5.05 5.19
C GLN A 38 -4.52 6.45 5.78
N ARG A 39 -3.28 6.68 6.26
CA ARG A 39 -2.87 8.00 6.74
C ARG A 39 -2.69 9.00 5.61
N ASN A 40 -2.03 8.59 4.52
CA ASN A 40 -1.69 9.49 3.42
C ASN A 40 -1.86 8.81 2.03
N PRO A 41 -3.09 8.42 1.64
CA PRO A 41 -3.29 7.60 0.44
C PRO A 41 -2.87 8.35 -0.83
N GLU A 42 -3.11 9.66 -0.91
CA GLU A 42 -2.76 10.47 -2.08
C GLU A 42 -1.24 10.55 -2.30
N GLU A 43 -0.46 10.48 -1.23
CA GLU A 43 0.99 10.54 -1.29
C GLU A 43 1.57 9.28 -1.93
N TYR A 44 1.13 8.10 -1.48
CA TYR A 44 1.52 6.81 -2.05
C TYR A 44 0.99 6.63 -3.49
N LEU A 45 -0.19 7.16 -3.79
CA LEU A 45 -0.74 7.12 -5.16
C LEU A 45 -0.03 8.06 -6.13
N ARG A 46 0.53 9.17 -5.65
CA ARG A 46 1.20 10.17 -6.50
C ARG A 46 2.70 9.91 -6.65
N ASN A 47 3.36 9.52 -5.56
CA ASN A 47 4.81 9.37 -5.52
C ASN A 47 5.27 7.91 -5.62
N GLY A 48 4.33 6.96 -5.56
CA GLY A 48 4.64 5.53 -5.55
C GLY A 48 5.21 5.06 -4.22
N PRO A 49 5.75 3.84 -4.18
CA PRO A 49 6.23 3.23 -2.95
C PRO A 49 7.39 4.02 -2.37
N LYS A 50 7.16 4.67 -1.22
CA LYS A 50 8.22 5.13 -0.35
C LYS A 50 8.78 3.91 0.35
N GLY A 51 9.72 3.23 -0.30
CA GLY A 51 10.49 2.16 0.33
C GLY A 51 10.91 2.60 1.73
N MET A 52 10.88 1.65 2.68
CA MET A 52 11.28 1.87 4.07
C MET A 52 12.52 2.78 4.11
N PRO A 53 12.58 3.81 4.98
CA PRO A 53 13.83 4.51 5.18
C PRO A 53 14.85 3.44 5.57
N HIS A 54 15.88 3.24 4.72
CA HIS A 54 17.06 2.51 5.12
C HIS A 54 17.57 3.25 6.35
N GLY A 55 17.35 2.65 7.53
CA GLY A 55 18.00 3.09 8.75
C GLY A 55 19.49 3.10 8.47
N HIS A 56 20.09 4.28 8.58
CA HIS A 56 21.52 4.46 8.65
C HIS A 56 22.03 3.89 9.98
#